data_AF-A0A0E4BYI9-F1
#
_entry.id   AF-A0A0E4BYI9-F1
#
_cell.length_a   1.000
_cell.length_b   1.000
_cell.length_c   1.000
_cell.angle_alpha   90.00
_cell.angle_beta   90.00
_cell.angle_gamma   90.00
#
_symmetry.space_group_name_H-M   'P 1'
#
loop_
_entity.id
_entity.type
_entity.pdbx_description
1 polymer ?
#
loop_
_entity_poly.entity_id
_entity_poly.type
_entity_poly.pdbx_seq_one_letter_code
_entity_poly.pdbx_strand_id
1 'polypeptide(L)' 'MLGISPSAWEEAQRVMGEVQAAIVVACILERSATINSAGGYLRGLTAKAAAGEFSLGPILMAQINAPLKKTKMRPDS' A
#
# COMPACT_ATOMS: atom_id res chain seq x y z
N MET A 1 -9.10 -5.67 -8.47
CA MET A 1 -8.38 -4.41 -8.80
C MET A 1 -8.50 -3.49 -7.58
N LEU A 2 -7.45 -2.78 -7.15
CA LEU A 2 -7.40 -2.10 -5.83
C LEU A 2 -8.39 -0.92 -5.64
N GLY A 3 -9.16 -0.53 -6.66
CA GLY A 3 -10.09 0.59 -6.54
C GLY A 3 -9.41 1.93 -6.22
N ILE A 4 -8.12 2.06 -6.55
CA ILE A 4 -7.39 3.33 -6.49
C ILE A 4 -7.78 4.13 -7.73
N SER A 5 -8.29 5.35 -7.53
CA SER A 5 -8.60 6.25 -8.64
C SER A 5 -7.32 6.80 -9.28
N PRO A 6 -7.34 7.13 -10.59
CA PRO A 6 -6.19 7.76 -11.26
C PRO A 6 -5.69 9.00 -10.51
N SER A 7 -6.62 9.85 -10.06
CA SER A 7 -6.31 11.04 -9.26
C SER A 7 -5.59 10.74 -7.94
N ALA A 8 -5.92 9.64 -7.26
CA ALA A 8 -5.26 9.26 -6.02
C ALA A 8 -3.84 8.72 -6.27
N TRP A 9 -3.64 8.06 -7.41
CA TRP A 9 -2.33 7.59 -7.84
C TRP A 9 -1.42 8.75 -8.25
N GLU A 10 -1.92 9.68 -9.06
CA GLU A 10 -1.20 10.88 -9.48
C GLU A 10 -0.78 11.74 -8.29
N GLU A 11 -1.69 11.95 -7.33
CA GLU A 11 -1.39 12.71 -6.12
C GLU A 11 -0.33 12.02 -5.25
N ALA A 12 -0.41 10.69 -5.10
CA ALA A 12 0.60 9.93 -4.36
C ALA A 12 1.99 10.06 -5.00
N GLN A 13 2.08 9.95 -6.33
CA GLN A 13 3.34 10.15 -7.06
C GLN A 13 3.87 11.58 -6.90
N ARG A 14 2.99 12.58 -6.97
CA ARG A 14 3.34 14.00 -6.84
C ARG A 14 3.92 14.33 -5.46
N VAL A 15 3.38 13.73 -4.40
CA VAL A 15 3.76 14.03 -3.02
C VAL A 15 4.94 13.17 -2.54
N MET A 16 4.92 11.87 -2.83
CA MET A 16 5.92 10.91 -2.32
C MET A 16 7.06 10.64 -3.29
N GLY A 17 6.86 10.94 -4.58
CA GLY A 17 7.66 10.41 -5.68
C GLY A 17 7.17 9.05 -6.16
N GLU A 18 7.42 8.76 -7.45
CA GLU A 18 6.95 7.56 -8.14
C GLU A 18 7.37 6.26 -7.43
N VAL A 19 8.65 6.14 -7.05
CA VAL A 19 9.19 4.94 -6.40
C VAL A 19 8.50 4.67 -5.06
N GLN A 20 8.34 5.71 -4.23
CA GLN A 20 7.70 5.53 -2.93
C GLN A 20 6.22 5.19 -3.08
N ALA A 21 5.51 5.85 -3.99
CA ALA A 21 4.12 5.54 -4.29
C ALA A 21 3.94 4.09 -4.77
N ALA A 22 4.82 3.61 -5.66
CA ALA A 22 4.80 2.23 -6.15
C ALA A 22 5.02 1.22 -5.02
N ILE A 23 5.99 1.47 -4.13
CA ILE A 23 6.24 0.62 -2.95
C ILE A 23 4.97 0.58 -2.08
N VAL A 24 4.38 1.73 -1.76
CA VAL A 24 3.15 1.78 -0.95
C VAL A 24 2.01 0.98 -1.59
N VAL A 25 1.80 1.10 -2.90
CA VAL A 25 0.76 0.35 -3.60
C VAL A 25 1.03 -1.15 -3.57
N ALA A 26 2.28 -1.58 -3.76
CA ALA A 26 2.66 -2.98 -3.60
C ALA A 26 2.37 -3.47 -2.17
N CYS A 27 2.67 -2.65 -1.16
CA CYS A 27 2.38 -3.01 0.22
C CYS A 27 0.88 -3.15 0.50
N ILE A 28 0.07 -2.23 -0.05
CA ILE A 28 -1.38 -2.27 0.05
C ILE A 28 -1.94 -3.50 -0.67
N LEU A 29 -1.36 -3.89 -1.81
CA LEU A 29 -1.77 -5.08 -2.55
C LEU A 29 -1.58 -6.35 -1.72
N GLU A 30 -0.41 -6.50 -1.11
CA GLU A 30 -0.08 -7.66 -0.27
C GLU A 30 -1.04 -7.79 0.92
N ARG A 31 -1.51 -6.65 1.46
CA ARG A 31 -2.44 -6.59 2.58
C ARG A 31 -3.90 -6.35 2.16
N SER A 32 -4.21 -6.43 0.87
CA SER A 32 -5.53 -6.05 0.35
C SER A 32 -6.69 -6.86 0.95
N ALA A 33 -6.43 -8.11 1.37
CA ALA A 33 -7.42 -8.95 2.04
C ALA A 33 -7.83 -8.46 3.44
N THR A 34 -7.06 -7.55 4.06
CA THR A 34 -7.35 -6.99 5.39
C THR A 34 -7.59 -5.48 5.37
N ILE A 35 -7.48 -4.84 4.21
CA ILE A 35 -7.70 -3.40 4.02
C ILE A 35 -9.08 -3.18 3.41
N ASN A 36 -9.93 -2.41 4.10
CA ASN A 36 -11.29 -2.10 3.64
C ASN A 36 -11.32 -1.31 2.32
N SER A 37 -10.41 -0.35 2.16
CA SER A 37 -10.30 0.47 0.95
C SER A 37 -8.86 0.86 0.67
N ALA A 38 -8.26 0.26 -0.34
CA ALA A 38 -6.89 0.58 -0.77
C ALA A 38 -6.76 2.04 -1.25
N GLY A 39 -7.75 2.57 -1.98
CA GLY A 39 -7.78 3.98 -2.40
C GLY A 39 -7.87 4.97 -1.23
N GLY A 40 -8.70 4.67 -0.22
CA GLY A 40 -8.79 5.48 0.99
C GLY A 40 -7.49 5.46 1.80
N TYR A 41 -6.87 4.28 1.92
CA TYR A 41 -5.61 4.11 2.63
C TYR A 41 -4.46 4.84 1.93
N LEU A 42 -4.36 4.76 0.59
CA LEU A 42 -3.36 5.51 -0.18
C LEU A 42 -3.51 7.03 0.02
N ARG A 43 -4.73 7.56 -0.02
CA ARG A 43 -4.98 9.00 0.24
C ARG A 43 -4.55 9.40 1.65
N GLY A 44 -4.82 8.58 2.65
CA GLY A 44 -4.37 8.84 4.03
C GLY A 44 -2.84 8.89 4.15
N LEU A 45 -2.14 7.96 3.49
CA LEU A 45 -0.66 7.97 3.44
C LEU A 45 -0.13 9.18 2.67
N THR A 46 -0.82 9.59 1.61
CA THR A 46 -0.46 10.78 0.81
C THR A 46 -0.62 12.05 1.62
N ALA A 47 -1.69 12.19 2.40
CA ALA A 47 -1.87 13.32 3.31
C ALA A 47 -0.77 13.37 4.38
N LYS A 48 -0.38 12.23 4.95
CA LYS A 48 0.76 12.15 5.88
C LYS A 48 2.08 12.54 5.22
N ALA A 49 2.29 12.15 3.97
CA ALA A 49 3.50 12.50 3.22
C ALA A 49 3.56 14.00 2.92
N ALA A 50 2.43 14.61 2.57
CA ALA A 50 2.33 16.05 2.39
C ALA A 50 2.62 16.83 3.69
N ALA A 51 2.29 16.25 4.86
CA ALA A 51 2.59 16.81 6.16
C ALA A 51 4.03 16.56 6.65
N GLY A 52 4.85 15.81 5.90
CA GLY A 52 6.20 15.42 6.34
C GLY A 52 6.22 14.34 7.44
N GLU A 53 5.08 13.72 7.73
CA GLU A 53 4.91 12.70 8.77
C GLU A 53 4.99 11.26 8.22
N PHE A 54 5.33 11.12 6.94
CA PHE A 54 5.39 9.83 6.27
C PHE A 54 6.80 9.24 6.31
N SER A 55 6.86 7.95 6.62
CA SER A 55 8.08 7.15 6.46
C SER A 55 7.71 5.76 5.94
N LEU A 56 8.49 5.26 4.98
CA LEU A 56 8.37 3.90 4.48
C LEU A 56 8.79 2.86 5.52
N GLY A 57 9.69 3.21 6.45
CA GLY A 57 10.24 2.26 7.44
C GLY A 57 9.15 1.51 8.22
N PRO A 58 8.23 2.21 8.92
CA PRO A 58 7.13 1.56 9.63
C PRO A 58 6.18 0.76 8.73
N ILE A 59 5.95 1.22 7.49
CA ILE A 59 5.08 0.52 6.53
C ILE A 59 5.70 -0.81 6.12
N LEU A 60 6.99 -0.80 5.78
CA LEU A 60 7.76 -1.99 5.43
C LEU A 60 7.89 -2.94 6.62
N MET A 61 8.17 -2.43 7.82
CA MET A 61 8.26 -3.25 9.03
C MET A 61 6.92 -3.91 9.39
N ALA A 62 5.80 -3.24 9.14
CA ALA A 62 4.48 -3.85 9.30
C ALA A 62 4.23 -4.99 8.29
N GLN A 63 4.96 -5.05 7.17
CA GLN A 63 4.95 -6.19 6.26
C GLN A 63 5.88 -7.32 6.73
N ILE A 64 7.13 -6.99 7.10
CA ILE A 64 8.13 -7.97 7.55
C ILE A 64 7.65 -8.71 8.79
N ASN A 65 7.01 -8.01 9.71
CA ASN A 65 6.46 -8.58 10.95
C ASN A 65 5.09 -9.25 10.76
N ALA A 66 4.48 -9.14 9.57
CA ALA A 66 3.27 -9.89 9.29
C ALA A 66 3.64 -11.37 9.14
N PRO A 67 2.94 -12.30 9.83
CA PRO A 67 3.19 -13.72 9.63
C PRO A 67 3.02 -14.04 8.15
N LEU A 68 4.08 -14.60 7.52
CA LEU A 68 4.08 -14.95 6.11
C LEU A 68 2.81 -15.74 5.80
N LYS A 69 1.93 -15.14 5.00
CA LYS A 69 0.70 -15.80 4.58
C LYS A 69 1.14 -16.95 3.67
N LYS A 70 1.10 -18.19 4.18
CA LYS A 70 1.28 -19.38 3.33
C LYS A 70 0.27 -19.27 2.20
N THR A 71 0.73 -19.00 0.99
CA THR A 71 -0.07 -19.17 -0.21
C THR A 71 -0.57 -20.61 -0.17
N LYS A 72 -1.86 -20.79 0.08
CA LYS A 72 -2.48 -22.11 0.01
C LYS A 72 -2.45 -22.50 -1.46
N MET A 73 -1.35 -23.15 -1.86
CA MET A 73 -1.25 -23.84 -3.13
C MET A 73 -2.41 -24.84 -3.12
N ARG A 74 -3.44 -24.53 -3.90
CA ARG A 74 -4.55 -25.45 -4.10
C ARG A 74 -3.93 -26.69 -4.73
N PRO A 75 -4.03 -27.89 -4.12
CA PRO A 75 -3.77 -29.09 -4.87
C PRO A 75 -4.86 -29.14 -5.95
N ASP A 76 -4.38 -29.04 -7.18
CA ASP A 76 -5.05 -29.49 -8.38
C ASP A 76 -5.74 -30.83 -8.11
N SER A 77 -7.03 -30.87 -8.48
CA SER A 77 -7.95 -31.98 -8.29
C SER A 77 -7.79 -33.02 -9.37
#